data_AF-A0A8X6MCJ6-F1
#
_entry.id   AF-A0A8X6MCJ6-F1
#
_cell.length_a   1.000
_cell.length_b   1.000
_cell.length_c   1.000
_cell.angle_alpha   90.00
_cell.angle_beta   90.00
_cell.angle_gamma   90.00
#
_symmetry.space_group_name_H-M   'P 1'
#
loop_
_entity.id
_entity.type
_entity.pdbx_description
1 polymer ?
#
loop_
_entity_poly.entity_id
_entity_poly.type
_entity_poly.pdbx_seq_one_letter_code
_entity_poly.pdbx_strand_id
1 'polypeptide(L)'
;MPSGVVVFQVPDVRNSASMNRTLEFAQSLGQRPTDLISGCVVRTHTTALCENYVPVPSMDSEGYPNYCVAVESIWGQPNAQVKEIPTTGEIRMYLTLHPEEYTNYYDLVHAHIFAHDAHSIANSMKDGITLEAGKTYNIFVNQ
;
A
#
# COMPACT_ATOMS: atom_id res chain seq x y z
N MET A 1 -18.14 7.64 -6.84
CA MET A 1 -18.17 7.34 -5.39
C MET A 1 -16.82 6.76 -5.08
N PRO A 2 -16.00 7.38 -4.20
CA PRO A 2 -14.62 6.94 -4.07
C PRO A 2 -14.57 5.66 -3.23
N SER A 3 -14.14 4.59 -3.88
CA SER A 3 -13.76 3.33 -3.24
C SER A 3 -12.49 3.57 -2.47
N GLY A 4 -12.48 3.41 -1.15
CA GLY A 4 -11.30 3.63 -0.33
C GLY A 4 -10.24 2.58 -0.61
N VAL A 5 -9.37 2.84 -1.58
CA VAL A 5 -8.26 1.95 -1.91
C VAL A 5 -7.01 2.45 -1.19
N VAL A 6 -6.34 1.55 -0.45
CA VAL A 6 -5.15 1.90 0.34
C VAL A 6 -3.90 1.31 -0.28
N VAL A 7 -2.90 2.17 -0.52
CA VAL A 7 -1.60 1.81 -1.11
C VAL A 7 -0.53 1.75 -0.02
N PHE A 8 0.09 0.60 0.21
CA PHE A 8 1.15 0.39 1.23
C PHE A 8 2.56 0.35 0.64
N GLN A 9 3.62 0.57 1.42
CA GLN A 9 5.03 0.38 1.03
C GLN A 9 5.72 -0.77 1.81
N VAL A 10 6.71 -1.40 1.15
CA VAL A 10 7.71 -2.39 1.63
C VAL A 10 9.08 -1.73 1.88
N PRO A 11 9.96 -2.26 2.77
CA PRO A 11 11.17 -1.59 3.23
C PRO A 11 12.11 -1.08 2.15
N ASP A 12 12.77 0.00 2.51
CA ASP A 12 13.74 0.74 1.74
C ASP A 12 15.04 -0.07 1.55
N VAL A 13 15.20 -0.69 0.39
CA VAL A 13 16.47 -1.34 0.01
C VAL A 13 17.46 -0.25 -0.42
N ARG A 14 17.84 0.63 0.51
CA ARG A 14 18.86 1.66 0.31
C ARG A 14 20.25 1.02 0.36
N ASN A 15 20.63 0.28 -0.70
CA ASN A 15 22.01 -0.17 -0.89
C ASN A 15 22.34 -0.53 -2.35
N SER A 16 22.71 0.49 -3.13
CA SER A 16 23.93 0.51 -3.94
C SER A 16 23.87 1.71 -4.88
N ALA A 17 24.97 2.47 -5.00
CA ALA A 17 25.17 3.46 -6.07
C ALA A 17 25.07 2.86 -7.49
N SER A 18 24.97 1.53 -7.60
CA SER A 18 24.74 0.75 -8.81
C SER A 18 23.33 0.15 -8.92
N MET A 19 22.35 0.54 -8.10
CA MET A 19 21.00 -0.03 -8.17
C MET A 19 20.31 0.33 -9.49
N ASN A 20 19.79 -0.70 -10.15
CA ASN A 20 19.04 -0.56 -11.39
C ASN A 20 17.72 0.16 -11.09
N ARG A 21 17.50 1.34 -11.68
CA ARG A 21 16.28 2.15 -11.42
C ARG A 21 15.15 1.83 -12.39
N THR A 22 15.22 0.71 -13.12
CA THR A 22 14.18 0.34 -14.07
C THR A 22 12.90 -0.12 -13.38
N LEU A 23 11.78 0.07 -14.08
CA LEU A 23 10.47 -0.41 -13.65
C LEU A 23 10.44 -1.94 -13.45
N GLU A 24 11.13 -2.67 -14.32
CA GLU A 24 11.27 -4.13 -14.25
C GLU A 24 11.96 -4.57 -12.95
N PHE A 25 12.97 -3.80 -12.52
CA PHE A 25 13.64 -4.04 -11.25
C PHE A 25 12.72 -3.75 -10.06
N ALA A 26 11.96 -2.64 -10.09
CA ALA A 26 10.95 -2.33 -9.08
C ALA A 26 9.90 -3.46 -8.92
N GLN A 27 9.48 -4.06 -10.04
CA GLN A 27 8.54 -5.18 -10.06
C GLN A 27 9.15 -6.46 -9.47
N SER A 28 10.47 -6.65 -9.62
CA SER A 28 11.20 -7.82 -9.09
C SER A 28 11.56 -7.73 -7.61
N LEU A 29 11.64 -6.53 -7.04
CA LEU A 29 11.97 -6.29 -5.63
C LEU A 29 10.77 -6.44 -4.68
N GLY A 30 9.55 -6.46 -5.23
CA GLY A 30 8.33 -6.45 -4.43
C GLY A 30 8.12 -7.73 -3.62
N GLN A 31 8.00 -7.58 -2.30
CA GLN A 31 7.35 -8.58 -1.46
C GLN A 31 5.96 -8.91 -2.02
N ARG A 32 5.50 -10.16 -1.89
CA ARG A 32 4.14 -10.47 -2.34
C ARG A 32 3.15 -9.72 -1.46
N PRO A 33 1.95 -9.37 -1.96
CA PRO A 33 0.90 -8.78 -1.13
C PRO A 33 0.63 -9.56 0.18
N THR A 34 0.78 -10.88 0.12
CA THR A 34 0.63 -11.81 1.27
C THR A 34 1.69 -11.64 2.35
N ASP A 35 2.85 -11.11 2.00
CA ASP A 35 3.98 -10.97 2.93
C ASP A 35 3.89 -9.64 3.70
N LEU A 36 3.23 -8.64 3.10
CA LEU A 36 3.00 -7.31 3.66
C LEU A 36 1.66 -7.21 4.42
N ILE A 37 0.59 -7.78 3.87
CA ILE A 37 -0.77 -7.68 4.42
C ILE A 37 -1.16 -9.04 5.04
N SER A 38 -0.90 -9.18 6.34
CA SER A 38 -1.25 -10.38 7.11
C SER A 38 -2.76 -10.58 7.30
N GLY A 39 -3.54 -9.51 7.14
CA GLY A 39 -5.00 -9.58 7.16
C GLY A 39 -5.66 -8.30 6.70
N CYS A 40 -6.78 -8.42 6.00
CA CYS A 40 -7.60 -7.29 5.57
C CYS A 40 -9.08 -7.66 5.62
N VAL A 41 -9.88 -6.82 6.28
CA VAL A 41 -11.34 -6.95 6.34
C VAL A 41 -12.01 -5.62 6.04
N VAL A 42 -13.06 -5.68 5.24
CA VAL A 42 -13.99 -4.57 5.01
C VAL A 42 -15.23 -4.82 5.85
N ARG A 43 -15.57 -3.86 6.71
CA ARG A 43 -16.74 -3.90 7.58
C ARG A 43 -17.73 -2.85 7.11
N THR A 44 -18.88 -3.30 6.62
CA THR A 44 -20.00 -2.45 6.24
C THR A 44 -21.24 -2.91 7.02
N HIS A 45 -22.34 -3.23 6.34
CA HIS A 45 -23.44 -4.00 6.92
C HIS A 45 -23.05 -5.47 7.15
N THR A 46 -22.09 -5.98 6.38
CA THR A 46 -21.50 -7.31 6.54
C THR A 46 -19.98 -7.18 6.64
N THR A 47 -19.34 -8.19 7.24
CA THR A 47 -17.86 -8.28 7.25
C THR A 47 -17.43 -9.19 6.12
N ALA A 48 -16.54 -8.71 5.26
CA ALA A 48 -15.94 -9.48 4.17
C ALA A 48 -14.42 -9.36 4.20
N LEU A 49 -13.73 -10.37 3.66
CA LEU A 49 -12.29 -10.29 3.40
C LEU A 49 -12.04 -9.37 2.20
N CYS A 50 -10.88 -8.74 2.17
CA CYS A 50 -10.44 -7.99 1.00
C CYS A 50 -9.96 -8.96 -0.08
N GLU A 51 -10.39 -8.77 -1.32
CA GLU A 51 -10.17 -9.74 -2.42
C GLU A 51 -9.20 -9.23 -3.48
N ASN A 52 -9.24 -7.92 -3.79
CA ASN A 52 -8.46 -7.34 -4.87
C ASN A 52 -7.18 -6.68 -4.35
N TYR A 53 -6.03 -7.28 -4.65
CA TYR A 53 -4.71 -6.71 -4.36
C TYR A 53 -3.99 -6.45 -5.68
N VAL A 54 -3.68 -5.18 -5.94
CA VAL A 54 -3.02 -4.76 -7.17
C VAL A 54 -1.60 -4.29 -6.85
N PRO A 55 -0.56 -4.91 -7.41
CA PRO A 55 0.80 -4.43 -7.25
C PRO A 55 0.98 -3.10 -8.00
N VAL A 56 1.57 -2.13 -7.32
CA VAL A 56 1.81 -0.78 -7.82
C VAL A 56 3.30 -0.49 -7.67
N PRO A 57 4.08 -0.58 -8.76
CA PRO A 57 5.44 -0.07 -8.72
C PRO A 57 5.39 1.46 -8.51
N SER A 58 6.19 1.94 -7.56
CA SER A 58 6.30 3.37 -7.24
C SER A 58 7.76 3.79 -7.17
N MET A 59 8.01 5.09 -7.14
CA MET A 59 9.33 5.68 -6.93
C MET A 59 9.24 6.67 -5.78
N ASP A 60 10.23 6.74 -4.91
CA ASP A 60 10.27 7.79 -3.89
C ASP A 60 10.72 9.15 -4.47
N SER A 61 10.85 10.15 -3.59
CA SER A 61 11.33 11.48 -3.97
C SER A 61 12.77 11.52 -4.49
N GLU A 62 13.57 10.49 -4.20
CA GLU A 62 14.96 10.37 -4.65
C GLU A 62 15.09 9.51 -5.94
N GLY A 63 13.96 8.95 -6.41
CA GLY A 63 13.88 8.11 -7.59
C GLY A 63 14.30 6.67 -7.34
N TYR A 64 14.27 6.20 -6.09
CA TYR A 64 14.45 4.79 -5.78
C TYR A 64 13.15 4.01 -5.97
N PRO A 65 13.24 2.82 -6.58
CA PRO A 65 12.08 1.97 -6.80
C PRO A 65 11.55 1.46 -5.46
N ASN A 66 10.24 1.60 -5.30
CA ASN A 66 9.48 1.09 -4.17
C ASN A 66 8.35 0.21 -4.68
N TYR A 67 8.00 -0.78 -3.88
CA TYR A 67 6.89 -1.66 -4.19
C TYR A 67 5.71 -1.34 -3.29
N CYS A 68 4.57 -1.10 -3.94
CA CYS A 68 3.34 -0.84 -3.25
C CYS A 68 2.22 -1.81 -3.60
N VAL A 69 1.23 -1.93 -2.72
CA VAL A 69 0.04 -2.77 -2.93
C VAL A 69 -1.20 -1.94 -2.71
N ALA A 70 -2.07 -1.88 -3.71
CA ALA A 70 -3.38 -1.24 -3.63
C ALA A 70 -4.46 -2.29 -3.31
N VAL A 71 -5.31 -2.00 -2.32
CA VAL A 71 -6.35 -2.92 -1.82
C VAL A 71 -7.75 -2.47 -2.23
N GLU A 72 -8.56 -3.34 -2.83
CA GLU A 72 -9.88 -3.02 -3.42
C GLU A 72 -9.79 -2.07 -4.64
N SER A 73 -8.63 -2.06 -5.32
CA SER A 73 -8.39 -1.29 -6.54
C SER A 73 -8.91 -2.01 -7.78
N ILE A 74 -9.49 -1.26 -8.71
CA ILE A 74 -9.80 -1.72 -10.07
C ILE A 74 -8.91 -1.06 -11.11
N TRP A 75 -7.79 -0.46 -10.68
CA TRP A 75 -6.81 0.12 -11.57
C TRP A 75 -6.30 -0.92 -12.59
N GLY A 76 -6.26 -0.52 -13.86
CA GLY A 76 -5.93 -1.42 -14.97
C GLY A 76 -7.04 -2.41 -15.36
N GLN A 77 -8.21 -2.36 -14.73
CA GLN A 77 -9.35 -3.24 -15.00
C GLN A 77 -10.59 -2.44 -15.41
N PRO A 78 -10.67 -1.97 -16.68
CA PRO A 78 -11.73 -1.05 -17.12
C PRO A 78 -13.15 -1.65 -17.08
N ASN A 79 -13.26 -2.98 -17.05
CA ASN A 79 -14.55 -3.68 -17.01
C ASN A 79 -14.96 -4.14 -15.60
N ALA A 80 -14.09 -3.94 -14.58
CA ALA A 80 -14.40 -4.32 -13.22
C ALA A 80 -15.36 -3.32 -12.59
N GLN A 81 -16.31 -3.83 -11.79
CA GLN A 81 -17.22 -2.96 -11.06
C GLN A 81 -16.59 -2.51 -9.74
N VAL A 82 -16.80 -1.23 -9.43
CA VAL A 82 -16.44 -0.66 -8.14
C VAL A 82 -17.24 -1.35 -7.04
N LYS A 83 -16.53 -1.91 -6.06
CA LYS A 83 -17.14 -2.30 -4.79
C LYS A 83 -17.47 -1.03 -4.00
N GLU A 84 -18.75 -0.71 -3.89
CA GLU A 84 -19.18 0.43 -3.09
C GLU A 84 -18.96 0.16 -1.60
N ILE A 85 -18.07 0.93 -0.99
CA ILE A 85 -17.89 0.96 0.45
C ILE A 85 -18.76 2.11 0.97
N PRO A 86 -19.82 1.85 1.75
CA PRO A 86 -20.68 2.89 2.29
C PRO A 86 -19.88 3.85 3.18
N THR A 87 -20.39 5.07 3.33
CA THR A 87 -19.73 6.15 4.10
C THR A 87 -19.49 5.79 5.57
N THR A 88 -20.23 4.83 6.11
CA THR A 88 -20.07 4.31 7.48
C THR A 88 -19.23 3.03 7.55
N GLY A 89 -18.63 2.61 6.44
CA GLY A 89 -17.77 1.44 6.36
C GLY A 89 -16.38 1.67 6.94
N GLU A 90 -15.75 0.59 7.40
CA GLU A 90 -14.39 0.58 7.95
C GLU A 90 -13.56 -0.47 7.20
N ILE A 91 -12.32 -0.14 6.85
CA ILE A 91 -11.33 -1.11 6.39
C ILE A 91 -10.32 -1.31 7.53
N ARG A 92 -10.17 -2.56 8.00
CA ARG A 92 -9.12 -2.92 8.96
C ARG A 92 -8.06 -3.73 8.27
N MET A 93 -6.81 -3.28 8.40
CA MET A 93 -5.65 -3.92 7.81
C MET A 93 -4.61 -4.20 8.87
N TYR A 94 -3.98 -5.35 8.75
CA TYR A 94 -2.90 -5.82 9.60
C TYR A 94 -1.65 -5.93 8.74
N LEU A 95 -0.69 -5.05 8.99
CA LEU A 95 0.56 -5.02 8.24
C LEU A 95 1.64 -5.80 8.98
N THR A 96 2.39 -6.58 8.22
CA THR A 96 3.62 -7.21 8.68
C THR A 96 4.76 -6.50 7.97
N LEU A 97 5.44 -5.63 8.71
CA LEU A 97 6.65 -4.97 8.24
C LEU A 97 7.83 -5.84 8.68
N HIS A 98 8.75 -6.12 7.77
CA HIS A 98 9.91 -6.99 7.99
C HIS A 98 11.13 -6.13 8.34
N PRO A 99 11.35 -5.78 9.63
CA PRO A 99 12.47 -4.94 10.06
C PRO A 99 13.83 -5.49 9.63
N GLU A 100 13.96 -6.81 9.46
CA GLU A 100 15.17 -7.49 9.02
C GLU A 100 15.61 -7.11 7.60
N GLU A 101 14.72 -6.55 6.79
CA GLU A 101 15.05 -6.07 5.44
C GLU A 101 15.61 -4.64 5.45
N TYR A 102 15.60 -3.94 6.60
CA TYR A 102 16.18 -2.62 6.71
C TYR A 102 17.71 -2.71 6.83
N THR A 103 18.40 -1.87 6.06
CA THR A 103 19.87 -1.81 6.05
C THR A 103 20.45 -1.49 7.42
N ASN A 104 19.83 -0.58 8.18
CA ASN A 104 20.30 -0.21 9.51
C ASN A 104 19.29 -0.63 10.57
N TYR A 105 19.78 -1.33 11.59
CA TYR A 105 18.95 -1.81 12.71
C TYR A 105 18.34 -0.69 13.58
N TYR A 106 18.85 0.53 13.48
CA TYR A 106 18.35 1.70 14.20
C TYR A 106 17.39 2.55 13.36
N ASP A 107 17.17 2.23 12.09
CA ASP A 107 16.22 2.95 11.26
C ASP A 107 14.80 2.61 11.71
N LEU A 108 13.97 3.65 11.83
CA LEU A 108 12.56 3.46 12.12
C LEU A 108 11.89 2.82 10.91
N VAL A 109 11.19 1.72 11.19
CA VAL A 109 10.39 1.02 10.20
C VAL A 109 9.12 1.81 9.93
N HIS A 110 8.99 2.31 8.71
CA HIS A 110 7.85 3.09 8.28
C HIS A 110 7.04 2.38 7.20
N ALA A 111 5.72 2.60 7.21
CA ALA A 111 4.83 2.29 6.11
C ALA A 111 4.20 3.57 5.60
N HIS A 112 4.04 3.70 4.29
CA HIS A 112 3.36 4.82 3.66
C HIS A 112 2.00 4.36 3.16
N ILE A 113 0.97 5.15 3.46
CA ILE A 113 -0.41 4.84 3.08
C ILE A 113 -1.06 6.00 2.35
N PHE A 114 -1.89 5.68 1.35
CA PHE A 114 -2.67 6.69 0.66
C PHE A 114 -4.04 6.13 0.31
N ALA A 115 -5.09 6.90 0.60
CA ALA A 115 -6.46 6.59 0.19
C ALA A 115 -6.75 7.26 -1.15
N HIS A 116 -7.17 6.50 -2.15
CA HIS A 116 -7.42 7.01 -3.51
C HIS A 116 -8.75 6.50 -4.09
N ASP A 117 -9.16 7.06 -5.23
CA ASP A 117 -10.33 6.58 -5.99
C ASP A 117 -10.04 5.24 -6.68
N ALA A 118 -11.04 4.37 -6.80
CA ALA A 118 -10.93 3.06 -7.47
C ALA A 118 -10.19 3.04 -8.82
N HIS A 119 -10.31 4.12 -9.61
CA HIS A 119 -9.81 4.18 -10.99
C HIS A 119 -8.47 4.91 -11.13
N SER A 120 -8.04 5.64 -10.10
CA SER A 120 -6.77 6.37 -10.12
C SER A 120 -5.83 5.77 -9.10
N ILE A 121 -4.52 5.87 -9.32
CA ILE A 121 -3.52 5.53 -8.31
C ILE A 121 -2.62 6.73 -8.16
N ALA A 122 -2.32 7.10 -6.92
CA ALA A 122 -1.30 8.09 -6.62
C ALA A 122 -0.12 7.44 -5.91
N ASN A 123 0.97 8.19 -5.83
CA ASN A 123 2.18 7.72 -5.19
C ASN A 123 2.10 7.99 -3.69
N SER A 124 1.93 6.93 -2.88
CA SER A 124 1.86 7.03 -1.42
C SER A 124 3.13 7.61 -0.78
N MET A 125 4.29 7.56 -1.45
CA MET A 125 5.53 8.20 -0.98
C MET A 125 5.47 9.72 -1.01
N LYS A 126 4.73 10.26 -1.99
CA LYS A 126 4.66 11.69 -2.23
C LYS A 126 3.41 12.32 -1.60
N ASP A 127 2.30 11.62 -1.74
CA ASP A 127 0.97 12.17 -1.44
C ASP A 127 0.32 11.47 -0.22
N GLY A 128 0.98 10.44 0.33
CA GLY A 128 0.47 9.64 1.45
C GLY A 128 0.86 10.13 2.85
N ILE A 129 0.44 9.35 3.83
CA ILE A 129 0.73 9.53 5.25
C ILE A 129 1.74 8.45 5.67
N THR A 130 2.77 8.85 6.42
CA THR A 130 3.75 7.93 7.01
C THR A 130 3.26 7.41 8.35
N LEU A 131 3.34 6.09 8.53
CA LEU A 131 3.01 5.37 9.75
C LEU A 131 4.26 4.67 10.27
N GLU A 132 4.42 4.62 11.59
CA GLU A 132 5.50 3.87 12.24
C GLU A 132 5.03 2.45 12.58
N ALA A 133 5.95 1.49 12.46
CA ALA A 133 5.72 0.11 12.85
C ALA A 133 5.36 -0.03 14.34
N GLY A 134 4.59 -1.07 14.67
CA GLY A 134 4.21 -1.39 16.05
C GLY A 134 3.12 -0.50 16.65
N LYS A 135 2.56 0.44 15.87
CA LYS A 135 1.46 1.32 16.29
C LYS A 135 0.15 0.98 15.57
N THR A 136 -0.96 1.33 16.20
CA THR A 136 -2.30 1.26 15.59
C THR A 136 -2.78 2.67 15.25
N TYR A 137 -3.28 2.85 14.04
CA TYR A 137 -3.75 4.12 13.52
C TYR A 137 -5.22 4.04 13.12
N ASN A 138 -6.00 5.04 13.53
CA ASN A 138 -7.37 5.23 13.06
C ASN A 138 -7.36 6.41 12.08
N ILE A 139 -7.78 6.15 10.85
CA ILE A 139 -7.69 7.12 9.75
C ILE A 139 -9.10 7.38 9.24
N PHE A 140 -9.48 8.65 9.29
CA PHE A 140 -10.79 9.10 8.89
C PHE A 140 -10.67 9.82 7.54
N VAL A 141 -11.29 9.25 6.52
CA VAL A 141 -11.34 9.85 5.19
C VAL A 141 -12.64 10.64 5.10
N ASN A 142 -12.54 11.96 4.98
CA ASN A 142 -13.70 12.82 4.76
C ASN A 142 -13.91 13.00 3.26
N GLN A 143 -15.14 12.81 2.79
CA GLN A 143 -15.53 12.91 1.38
C GLN A 143 -16.16 14.27 1.07
#